data_AF-A0A1Q6VFL7-F1
#
_entry.id   AF-A0A1Q6VFL7-F1
#
_cell.length_a   1.000
_cell.length_b   1.000
_cell.length_c   1.000
_cell.angle_alpha   90.00
_cell.angle_beta   90.00
_cell.angle_gamma   90.00
#
_symmetry.space_group_name_H-M   'P 1'
#
loop_
_entity.id
_entity.type
_entity.pdbx_description
1 polymer ?
#
loop_
_entity_poly.entity_id
_entity_poly.type
_entity_poly.pdbx_seq_one_letter_code
_entity_poly.pdbx_strand_id
1 'polypeptide(L)'
;MLVHGRKVIGSAQVRQGGALLQHGSILLDGSQEILTAVSRKPQAASDGATTLSAALGRPVTFDEVADAIVATWGDDATFTALHRPPPPSTARFSDPAWTWRR
;
A
#
# COMPACT_ATOMS: atom_id res chain seq x y z
N MET A 1 -9.91 0.56 -4.53
CA MET A 1 -10.70 -0.60 -5.00
C MET A 1 -11.60 -1.09 -3.87
N LEU A 2 -12.84 -1.50 -4.19
CA LEU A 2 -13.81 -2.02 -3.23
C LEU A 2 -14.14 -3.49 -3.53
N VAL A 3 -14.43 -4.28 -2.50
CA VAL A 3 -14.99 -5.63 -2.57
C VAL A 3 -16.23 -5.66 -1.68
N HIS A 4 -17.40 -6.00 -2.24
CA HIS A 4 -18.70 -5.93 -1.56
C HIS A 4 -18.97 -4.55 -0.90
N GLY A 5 -18.66 -3.46 -1.62
CA GLY A 5 -18.83 -2.10 -1.12
C GLY A 5 -17.81 -1.66 -0.05
N ARG A 6 -16.85 -2.53 0.32
CA ARG A 6 -15.82 -2.23 1.33
C ARG A 6 -14.43 -2.09 0.73
N LYS A 7 -13.65 -1.11 1.17
CA LYS A 7 -12.33 -0.75 0.65
C LYS A 7 -11.27 -1.78 1.06
N VAL A 8 -10.59 -2.34 0.05
CA VAL A 8 -9.45 -3.25 0.23
C VAL A 8 -8.13 -2.60 -0.18
N ILE A 9 -8.17 -1.70 -1.17
CA ILE A 9 -6.98 -1.06 -1.74
C ILE A 9 -7.08 0.46 -1.62
N GLY A 10 -6.03 1.06 -1.05
CA GLY A 10 -5.75 2.49 -1.11
C GLY A 10 -4.68 2.80 -2.16
N SER A 11 -4.84 3.89 -2.91
CA SER A 11 -3.88 4.32 -3.94
C SER A 11 -3.53 5.79 -3.75
N ALA A 12 -2.31 6.15 -4.13
CA ALA A 12 -1.83 7.52 -4.18
C ALA A 12 -0.89 7.69 -5.38
N GLN A 13 -0.88 8.90 -5.93
CA GLN A 13 -0.03 9.25 -7.05
C GLN A 13 0.69 10.58 -6.81
N VAL A 14 1.90 10.69 -7.35
CA VAL A 14 2.65 11.94 -7.42
C VAL A 14 3.23 12.13 -8.81
N ARG A 15 3.16 13.36 -9.32
CA ARG A 15 3.80 13.78 -10.58
C ARG A 15 4.89 14.77 -10.27
N GLN A 16 6.08 14.55 -10.80
CA GLN A 16 7.22 15.44 -10.62
C GLN A 16 8.06 15.46 -11.90
N GLY A 17 8.20 16.64 -12.52
CA GLY A 17 8.81 16.77 -13.84
C GLY A 17 8.09 15.90 -14.88
N GLY A 18 8.84 15.08 -15.60
CA GLY A 18 8.31 14.13 -16.59
C GLY A 18 7.92 12.75 -16.04
N ALA A 19 7.96 12.55 -14.72
CA ALA A 19 7.71 11.25 -14.09
C ALA A 19 6.37 11.20 -13.33
N LEU A 20 5.75 10.01 -13.33
CA LEU A 20 4.58 9.67 -12.52
C LEU A 20 4.93 8.46 -11.63
N LEU A 21 4.72 8.60 -10.34
CA LEU A 21 4.76 7.49 -9.39
C LEU A 21 3.32 7.19 -8.96
N GLN A 22 2.88 5.96 -9.21
CA GLN A 22 1.65 5.37 -8.68
C GLN A 22 2.04 4.34 -7.63
N HIS A 23 1.48 4.44 -6.43
CA HIS A 23 1.69 3.48 -5.37
C HIS A 23 0.42 3.28 -4.55
N GLY A 24 0.44 2.33 -3.62
CA GLY A 24 -0.72 2.04 -2.79
C GLY A 24 -0.46 1.03 -1.71
N SER A 25 -1.54 0.63 -1.05
CA SER A 25 -1.58 -0.42 -0.03
C SER A 25 -2.75 -1.36 -0.30
N ILE A 26 -2.56 -2.64 0.03
CA ILE A 26 -3.58 -3.69 -0.03
C ILE A 26 -3.74 -4.23 1.38
N LEU A 27 -4.97 -4.25 1.89
CA LEU A 27 -5.27 -4.81 3.21
C LEU A 27 -5.36 -6.34 3.11
N LEU A 28 -4.31 -7.04 3.56
CA LEU A 28 -4.25 -8.50 3.50
C LEU A 28 -5.09 -9.14 4.60
N ASP A 29 -4.84 -8.75 5.85
CA ASP A 29 -5.51 -9.27 7.05
C ASP A 29 -5.42 -8.27 8.23
N GLY A 30 -6.03 -8.63 9.37
CA GLY A 30 -5.98 -7.88 10.62
C GLY A 30 -7.08 -6.83 10.77
N SER A 31 -7.02 -6.07 11.86
CA SER A 31 -7.93 -4.96 12.14
C SER A 31 -7.27 -3.60 11.88
N GLN A 32 -8.09 -2.55 11.75
CA GLN A 32 -7.61 -1.17 11.58
C GLN A 32 -7.66 -0.38 12.91
N GLU A 33 -7.72 -1.06 14.05
CA GLU A 33 -7.89 -0.46 15.37
C GLU A 33 -6.78 0.54 15.73
N ILE A 34 -5.53 0.21 15.39
CA ILE A 34 -4.38 1.10 15.60
C ILE A 34 -4.58 2.42 14.86
N LEU A 35 -5.16 2.40 13.64
CA LEU A 35 -5.41 3.63 12.88
C LEU A 35 -6.43 4.53 13.60
N THR A 36 -7.46 3.93 14.21
CA THR A 36 -8.43 4.66 15.03
C THR A 36 -7.75 5.33 16.23
N ALA A 37 -6.77 4.68 16.85
CA ALA A 37 -6.06 5.20 18.03
C ALA A 37 -5.07 6.33 17.71
N VAL A 38 -4.44 6.32 16.52
CA VAL A 38 -3.36 7.28 16.18
C VAL A 38 -3.78 8.38 15.22
N SER A 39 -4.92 8.26 14.56
CA SER A 39 -5.40 9.24 13.58
C SER A 39 -6.13 10.41 14.23
N ARG A 40 -5.89 11.62 13.73
CA ARG A 40 -6.70 12.81 14.10
C ARG A 40 -8.12 12.78 13.50
N LYS A 41 -8.38 11.89 12.54
CA LYS A 41 -9.69 11.67 11.90
C LYS A 41 -9.98 10.16 11.85
N PRO A 42 -10.43 9.56 12.96
CA PRO A 42 -10.57 8.11 13.09
C PRO A 42 -11.61 7.50 12.13
N GLN A 43 -12.80 8.12 12.00
CA GLN A 43 -13.86 7.60 11.11
C GLN A 43 -13.42 7.48 9.65
N ALA A 44 -12.63 8.43 9.15
CA ALA A 44 -12.14 8.39 7.77
C ALA A 44 -11.12 7.25 7.52
N ALA A 45 -10.54 6.69 8.58
CA ALA A 45 -9.54 5.65 8.50
C ALA A 45 -10.12 4.23 8.61
N SER A 46 -11.21 4.03 9.35
CA SER A 46 -11.78 2.69 9.61
C SER A 46 -13.08 2.39 8.86
N ASP A 47 -13.92 3.39 8.59
CA ASP A 47 -15.27 3.10 8.13
C ASP A 47 -15.28 2.61 6.69
N GLY A 48 -15.79 1.39 6.52
CA GLY A 48 -15.98 0.76 5.23
C GLY A 48 -14.76 0.06 4.65
N ALA A 49 -13.70 -0.21 5.41
CA ALA A 49 -12.59 -1.05 4.95
C ALA A 49 -12.86 -2.55 5.16
N THR A 50 -12.21 -3.41 4.36
CA THR A 50 -12.15 -4.86 4.56
C THR A 50 -10.81 -5.41 4.09
N THR A 51 -10.47 -6.62 4.50
CA THR A 51 -9.23 -7.29 4.14
C THR A 51 -9.48 -8.35 3.06
N LEU A 52 -8.44 -8.77 2.35
CA LEU A 52 -8.55 -9.90 1.40
C LEU A 52 -8.96 -11.19 2.13
N SER A 53 -8.39 -11.46 3.30
CA SER A 53 -8.77 -12.63 4.11
C SER A 53 -10.27 -12.62 4.46
N ALA A 54 -10.79 -11.48 4.91
CA ALA A 54 -12.21 -11.35 5.25
C ALA A 54 -13.13 -11.43 4.02
N ALA A 55 -12.68 -10.91 2.87
CA ALA A 55 -13.44 -10.96 1.64
C ALA A 55 -13.51 -12.37 1.01
N LEU A 56 -12.42 -13.15 1.15
CA LEU A 56 -12.33 -14.52 0.62
C LEU A 56 -12.76 -15.59 1.62
N GLY A 57 -12.92 -15.25 2.90
CA GLY A 57 -13.30 -16.18 3.95
C GLY A 57 -12.22 -17.19 4.35
N ARG A 58 -10.94 -16.90 4.02
CA ARG A 58 -9.78 -17.72 4.38
C ARG A 58 -8.54 -16.85 4.60
N PRO A 59 -7.49 -17.34 5.29
CA PRO A 59 -6.22 -16.64 5.36
C PRO A 59 -5.61 -16.40 3.96
N VAL A 60 -5.03 -15.22 3.78
CA VAL A 60 -4.31 -14.80 2.56
C VAL A 60 -2.93 -14.31 2.98
N THR A 61 -1.88 -14.86 2.37
CA THR A 61 -0.49 -14.50 2.68
C THR A 61 0.03 -13.39 1.77
N PHE A 62 1.13 -12.77 2.17
CA PHE A 62 1.83 -11.80 1.33
C PHE A 62 2.32 -12.43 0.03
N ASP A 63 2.99 -13.59 0.11
CA ASP A 63 3.56 -14.27 -1.05
C ASP A 63 2.47 -14.66 -2.05
N GLU A 64 1.32 -15.14 -1.58
CA GLU A 64 0.18 -15.47 -2.45
C GLU A 64 -0.27 -14.26 -3.28
N VAL A 65 -0.37 -13.08 -2.66
CA VAL A 65 -0.80 -11.87 -3.35
C VAL A 65 0.31 -11.33 -4.26
N ALA A 66 1.57 -11.41 -3.83
CA ALA A 66 2.71 -11.01 -4.63
C ALA A 66 2.82 -11.87 -5.90
N ASP A 67 2.74 -13.19 -5.76
CA ASP A 67 2.76 -14.15 -6.87
C ASP A 67 1.57 -13.92 -7.81
N ALA A 68 0.37 -13.70 -7.27
CA ALA A 68 -0.81 -13.40 -8.08
C ALA A 68 -0.61 -12.11 -8.91
N ILE A 69 -0.04 -11.05 -8.32
CA ILE A 69 0.24 -9.80 -9.04
C ILE A 69 1.30 -10.05 -10.12
N VAL A 70 2.39 -10.74 -9.81
CA VAL A 70 3.45 -11.05 -10.78
C VAL A 70 2.89 -11.84 -11.95
N ALA A 71 2.04 -12.85 -11.69
CA ALA A 71 1.41 -13.65 -12.72
C ALA A 71 0.50 -12.84 -13.67
N THR A 72 -0.05 -11.69 -13.22
CA THR A 72 -0.87 -10.82 -14.11
C THR A 72 -0.08 -10.05 -15.14
N TRP A 73 1.24 -9.89 -14.97
CA TRP A 73 2.07 -9.07 -15.87
C TRP A 73 2.50 -9.79 -17.16
N GLY A 74 2.24 -11.10 -17.28
CA GLY A 74 2.57 -11.90 -18.47
C GLY A 74 4.07 -12.08 -18.73
N ASP A 75 4.41 -12.77 -19.82
CA ASP A 75 5.80 -13.16 -20.15
C ASP A 75 6.71 -11.99 -20.54
N ASP A 76 6.15 -10.83 -20.91
CA ASP A 76 6.91 -9.64 -21.31
C ASP A 76 7.45 -8.82 -20.11
N ALA A 77 7.10 -9.22 -18.89
CA ALA A 77 7.52 -8.54 -17.67
C ALA A 77 9.00 -8.85 -17.35
N THR A 78 9.89 -7.94 -17.74
CA THR A 78 11.29 -8.04 -17.37
C THR A 78 11.50 -7.54 -15.94
N PHE A 79 11.50 -8.45 -14.98
CA PHE A 79 11.88 -8.14 -13.60
C PHE A 79 13.38 -7.97 -13.48
N THR A 80 13.87 -6.74 -13.43
CA THR A 80 15.25 -6.47 -13.05
C THR A 80 15.34 -6.55 -11.52
N ALA A 81 15.75 -7.72 -11.00
CA ALA A 81 16.15 -7.88 -9.61
C ALA A 81 17.48 -7.13 -9.35
N LEU A 82 17.47 -5.81 -9.49
CA LEU A 82 18.60 -4.98 -9.12
C LEU A 82 18.50 -4.75 -7.62
N HIS A 83 19.45 -5.31 -6.87
CA HIS A 83 19.72 -4.79 -5.53
C HIS A 83 20.08 -3.31 -5.67
N ARG A 84 19.12 -2.44 -5.39
CA ARG A 84 19.31 -1.00 -5.39
C ARG A 84 19.56 -0.59 -3.94
N PRO A 85 20.76 -0.06 -3.61
CA PRO A 85 20.95 0.53 -2.29
C PRO A 85 19.92 1.64 -2.07
N PRO A 86 19.44 1.84 -0.83
CA PRO A 86 18.49 2.90 -0.54
C PRO A 86 19.02 4.23 -1.07
N PRO A 87 18.21 4.98 -1.83
CA PRO A 87 18.67 6.25 -2.41
C PRO A 87 19.02 7.23 -1.28
N PRO A 88 19.90 8.21 -1.52
CA PRO A 88 20.27 9.24 -0.53
C PRO A 88 19.05 10.00 0.05
N SER A 89 17.91 9.97 -0.66
CA SER A 89 16.65 10.54 -0.21
C SER A 89 16.05 9.85 1.01
N THR A 90 16.48 8.64 1.41
CA THR A 90 15.99 8.00 2.64
C THR A 90 16.31 8.82 3.89
N ALA A 91 17.49 9.46 3.95
CA ALA A 91 17.84 10.36 5.04
C ALA A 91 16.85 11.52 5.19
N ARG A 92 16.36 12.05 4.06
CA ARG A 92 15.33 13.09 4.04
C ARG A 92 13.99 12.58 4.59
N PHE A 93 13.59 11.35 4.26
CA PHE A 93 12.32 10.78 4.72
C PHE A 93 12.30 10.45 6.22
N SER A 94 13.47 10.32 6.84
CA SER A 94 13.61 10.15 8.29
C SER A 94 13.81 11.45 9.06
N ASP A 95 14.07 12.57 8.38
CA ASP A 95 14.30 13.87 9.01
C ASP A 95 13.00 14.44 9.61
N PRO A 96 12.91 14.68 10.94
CA PRO A 96 11.74 15.30 11.55
C PRO A 96 11.39 16.67 10.95
N ALA A 97 12.40 17.44 10.53
CA ALA A 97 12.18 18.73 9.88
C ALA A 97 11.60 18.59 8.48
N TRP A 98 11.57 17.39 7.89
CA TRP A 98 10.80 17.05 6.70
C TRP A 98 9.43 16.46 7.06
N THR A 99 9.39 15.45 7.94
CA THR A 99 8.17 14.71 8.33
C THR A 99 7.09 15.62 8.94
N TRP A 100 7.49 16.61 9.72
CA TRP A 100 6.57 17.51 10.44
C TRP A 100 6.37 18.86 9.77
N ARG A 101 6.82 19.04 8.52
CA ARG A 101 6.52 20.27 7.76
C ARG A 101 5.00 20.40 7.63
N ARG A 102 4.49 21.57 8.04
CA ARG A 102 3.08 21.92 7.87
C ARG A 102 2.84 22.52 6.49
#